data_AF-A0A7X7VU01-F1
#
_entry.id   AF-A0A7X7VU01-F1
#
_cell.length_a   1.000
_cell.length_b   1.000
_cell.length_c   1.000
_cell.angle_alpha   90.00
_cell.angle_beta   90.00
_cell.angle_gamma   90.00
#
_symmetry.space_group_name_H-M   'P 1'
#
loop_
_entity.id
_entity.type
_entity.pdbx_description
1 polymer ?
#
loop_
_entity_poly.entity_id
_entity_poly.type
_entity_poly.pdbx_seq_one_letter_code
_entity_poly.pdbx_strand_id
1 'polypeptide(L)'
;MKKSLLLCLLPLLLLASCHVHVVDTPFLARFENMLYTDIRVEVDGYGSAVIAPGESVTFEIARDDRSYHYEAETHGKSLSGEQIGLVVEWSRTRNISGDSYTTYLITNEDLFFLKMRNTGHHGLHPLYVNYGLTDQTMDDITIPGNGVLYNTGYYKAFTNTRVQANWLDMPSDYTYWEQGHHFNFPWKENQSVTLLNTFKKDAAPEQGFKVESNLVDHRSDEPFGIDAGTPRGNN
;
A
#
# COMPACT_ATOMS: atom_id res chain seq x y z
N MET A 1 -5.38 -54.96 79.63
CA MET A 1 -6.38 -54.03 79.07
C MET A 1 -5.67 -53.01 78.18
N LYS A 2 -6.12 -52.93 76.92
CA LYS A 2 -5.63 -52.13 75.77
C LYS A 2 -5.45 -50.62 76.12
N LYS A 3 -4.26 -50.05 75.93
CA LYS A 3 -3.70 -49.33 74.74
C LYS A 3 -4.16 -47.86 74.62
N SER A 4 -3.21 -46.95 74.87
CA SER A 4 -3.25 -45.51 74.60
C SER A 4 -3.56 -45.20 73.12
N LEU A 5 -4.34 -44.16 72.88
CA LEU A 5 -4.39 -43.47 71.59
C LEU A 5 -4.14 -41.98 71.81
N LEU A 6 -2.96 -41.53 71.37
CA LEU A 6 -2.54 -40.14 71.30
C LEU A 6 -3.14 -39.56 70.00
N LEU A 7 -4.03 -38.57 70.11
CA LEU A 7 -4.56 -37.85 68.95
C LEU A 7 -3.54 -36.78 68.52
N CYS A 8 -2.76 -37.06 67.48
CA CYS A 8 -2.00 -36.04 66.73
C CYS A 8 -2.95 -35.38 65.71
N LEU A 9 -3.39 -34.15 65.98
CA LEU A 9 -3.94 -33.28 64.94
C LEU A 9 -2.78 -32.66 64.15
N LEU A 10 -2.61 -33.09 62.90
CA LEU A 10 -1.82 -32.34 61.91
C LEU A 10 -2.62 -31.12 61.45
N PRO A 11 -2.04 -29.92 61.38
CA PRO A 11 -2.63 -28.81 60.65
C PRO A 11 -2.42 -29.03 59.15
N LEU A 12 -3.52 -29.08 58.41
CA LEU A 12 -3.55 -29.14 56.94
C LEU A 12 -3.16 -27.75 56.41
N LEU A 13 -1.91 -27.58 55.96
CA LEU A 13 -1.49 -26.39 55.23
C LEU A 13 -2.09 -26.45 53.81
N LEU A 14 -3.17 -25.69 53.57
CA LEU A 14 -3.65 -25.38 52.22
C LEU A 14 -2.68 -24.38 51.59
N LEU A 15 -1.76 -24.89 50.77
CA LEU A 15 -1.01 -24.06 49.82
C LEU A 15 -1.99 -23.60 48.74
N ALA A 16 -2.49 -22.37 48.88
CA ALA A 16 -3.10 -21.66 47.76
C ALA A 16 -2.00 -21.44 46.72
N SER A 17 -1.96 -22.29 45.69
CA SER A 17 -1.16 -22.06 44.50
C SER A 17 -1.75 -20.84 43.79
N CYS A 18 -1.18 -19.67 44.08
CA CYS A 18 -1.38 -18.49 43.26
C CYS A 18 -0.75 -18.81 41.91
N HIS A 19 -1.56 -19.26 40.96
CA HIS A 19 -1.16 -19.32 39.55
C HIS A 19 -0.98 -17.88 39.10
N VAL A 20 0.25 -17.39 39.20
CA VAL A 20 0.66 -16.18 38.48
C VAL A 20 0.56 -16.55 37.01
N HIS A 21 -0.55 -16.19 36.37
CA HIS A 21 -0.61 -16.12 34.92
C HIS A 21 0.38 -15.02 34.54
N VAL A 22 1.59 -15.42 34.17
CA VAL A 22 2.47 -14.58 33.39
C VAL A 22 1.76 -14.45 32.05
N VAL A 23 1.07 -13.32 31.86
CA VAL A 23 0.57 -12.96 30.54
C VAL A 23 1.82 -12.58 29.77
N ASP A 24 2.26 -13.47 28.88
CA ASP A 24 3.36 -13.16 27.99
C ASP A 24 3.00 -11.91 27.20
N THR A 25 3.87 -10.90 27.25
CA THR A 25 3.69 -9.65 26.51
C THR A 25 3.51 -9.98 25.03
N PRO A 26 2.48 -9.47 24.34
CA PRO A 26 2.28 -9.79 22.94
C PRO A 26 3.47 -9.33 22.08
N PHE A 27 3.62 -9.96 20.92
CA PHE A 27 4.52 -9.49 19.88
C PHE A 27 3.87 -8.35 19.11
N LEU A 28 4.61 -7.27 18.84
CA LEU A 28 4.08 -6.10 18.13
C LEU A 28 4.41 -6.17 16.64
N ALA A 29 3.42 -6.51 15.82
CA ALA A 29 3.52 -6.47 14.36
C ALA A 29 3.08 -5.08 13.86
N ARG A 30 4.06 -4.25 13.47
CA ARG A 30 3.82 -2.90 12.94
C ARG A 30 3.88 -2.90 11.42
N PHE A 31 2.96 -2.21 10.78
CA PHE A 31 2.92 -2.00 9.34
C PHE A 31 2.94 -0.51 9.05
N GLU A 32 3.79 -0.08 8.12
CA GLU A 32 3.94 1.31 7.74
C GLU A 32 3.71 1.48 6.24
N ASN A 33 2.83 2.41 5.89
CA ASN A 33 2.42 2.66 4.52
C ASN A 33 3.37 3.68 3.87
N MET A 34 4.26 3.21 3.00
CA MET A 34 5.20 4.08 2.27
C MET A 34 4.65 4.56 0.92
N LEU A 35 3.38 4.28 0.64
CA LEU A 35 2.74 4.47 -0.66
C LEU A 35 1.90 5.75 -0.71
N TYR A 36 1.19 5.94 -1.83
CA TYR A 36 0.45 7.16 -2.17
C TYR A 36 -1.06 7.06 -1.91
N THR A 37 -1.52 5.91 -1.42
CA THR A 37 -2.93 5.53 -1.22
C THR A 37 -3.07 4.78 0.09
N ASP A 38 -4.28 4.75 0.63
CA ASP A 38 -4.58 3.99 1.85
C ASP A 38 -4.37 2.48 1.61
N ILE A 39 -3.63 1.81 2.49
CA ILE A 39 -3.47 0.35 2.46
C ILE A 39 -4.42 -0.28 3.47
N ARG A 40 -5.25 -1.22 3.04
CA ARG A 40 -6.00 -2.09 3.94
C ARG A 40 -5.12 -3.29 4.29
N VAL A 41 -4.80 -3.49 5.56
CA VAL A 41 -4.05 -4.64 6.07
C VAL A 41 -4.97 -5.51 6.92
N GLU A 42 -4.92 -6.81 6.71
CA GLU A 42 -5.64 -7.83 7.49
C GLU A 42 -4.62 -8.84 8.03
N VAL A 43 -4.69 -9.10 9.33
CA VAL A 43 -3.83 -10.09 10.00
C VAL A 43 -4.71 -11.22 10.51
N ASP A 44 -4.40 -12.44 10.11
CA ASP A 44 -5.23 -13.62 10.38
C ASP A 44 -5.49 -13.81 11.87
N GLY A 45 -6.76 -13.71 12.29
CA GLY A 45 -7.16 -13.84 13.69
C GLY A 45 -7.02 -12.57 14.54
N TYR A 46 -6.44 -11.49 14.00
CA TYR A 46 -6.19 -10.23 14.72
C TYR A 46 -6.94 -9.02 14.14
N GLY A 47 -7.64 -9.20 13.02
CA GLY A 47 -8.53 -8.20 12.42
C GLY A 47 -7.88 -7.43 11.28
N SER A 48 -8.48 -6.29 10.92
CA SER A 48 -8.00 -5.45 9.82
C SER A 48 -7.98 -3.97 10.19
N ALA A 49 -7.12 -3.22 9.51
CA ALA A 49 -6.96 -1.78 9.65
C ALA A 49 -6.68 -1.13 8.30
N VAL A 50 -6.97 0.16 8.20
CA VAL A 50 -6.60 1.00 7.05
C VAL A 50 -5.48 1.94 7.49
N ILE A 51 -4.41 1.98 6.71
CA ILE A 51 -3.21 2.79 6.99
C ILE A 51 -3.14 3.87 5.91
N ALA A 52 -3.28 5.13 6.30
CA ALA A 52 -3.11 6.26 5.37
C ALA A 52 -1.64 6.42 4.94
N PRO A 53 -1.35 7.09 3.80
CA PRO A 53 0.02 7.38 3.36
C PRO A 53 0.89 8.01 4.45
N GLY A 54 2.05 7.40 4.74
CA GLY A 54 2.99 7.85 5.76
C GLY A 54 2.62 7.49 7.20
N GLU A 55 1.47 6.84 7.41
CA GLU A 55 1.02 6.39 8.73
C GLU A 55 1.41 4.92 8.98
N SER A 56 1.18 4.46 10.22
CA SER A 56 1.41 3.07 10.62
C SER A 56 0.32 2.54 11.53
N VAL A 57 0.16 1.22 11.57
CA VAL A 57 -0.69 0.51 12.54
C VAL A 57 0.09 -0.62 13.20
N THR A 58 -0.29 -0.98 14.42
CA THR A 58 0.29 -2.10 15.17
C THR A 58 -0.78 -3.10 15.56
N PHE A 59 -0.50 -4.38 15.34
CA PHE A 59 -1.29 -5.51 15.83
C PHE A 59 -0.54 -6.20 16.97
N GLU A 60 -1.26 -6.57 18.03
CA GLU A 60 -0.74 -7.32 19.17
C GLU A 60 -0.96 -8.82 18.93
N ILE A 61 0.12 -9.53 18.58
CA ILE A 61 0.09 -10.95 18.21
C ILE A 61 0.45 -11.82 19.41
N ALA A 62 -0.31 -12.88 19.66
CA ALA A 62 0.02 -13.86 20.69
C ALA A 62 1.32 -14.58 20.33
N ARG A 63 2.27 -14.65 21.26
CA ARG A 63 3.57 -15.29 21.02
C ARG A 63 3.47 -16.79 20.75
N ASP A 64 2.44 -17.43 21.30
CA ASP A 64 2.17 -18.85 21.13
C ASP A 64 1.88 -19.24 19.67
N ASP A 65 1.47 -18.29 18.83
CA ASP A 65 1.23 -18.52 17.40
C ASP A 65 2.52 -18.81 16.63
N ARG A 66 3.69 -18.38 17.15
CA ARG A 66 5.05 -18.52 16.58
C ARG A 66 5.26 -17.85 15.21
N SER A 67 4.19 -17.54 14.50
CA SER A 67 4.16 -16.87 13.21
C SER A 67 2.78 -16.25 12.99
N TYR A 68 2.70 -15.19 12.21
CA TYR A 68 1.43 -14.62 11.75
C TYR A 68 1.43 -14.49 10.24
N HIS A 69 0.24 -14.61 9.65
CA HIS A 69 0.00 -14.30 8.24
C HIS A 69 -0.71 -12.96 8.14
N TYR A 70 -0.36 -12.18 7.12
CA TYR A 70 -1.09 -10.97 6.80
C TYR A 70 -1.31 -10.86 5.29
N GLU A 71 -2.45 -10.28 4.95
CA GLU A 71 -2.77 -9.81 3.62
C GLU A 71 -2.86 -8.29 3.64
N ALA A 72 -2.48 -7.65 2.54
CA ALA A 72 -2.71 -6.23 2.39
C ALA A 72 -3.09 -5.92 0.94
N GLU A 73 -3.86 -4.85 0.74
CA GLU A 73 -4.19 -4.37 -0.59
C GLU A 73 -4.26 -2.84 -0.64
N THR A 74 -3.97 -2.29 -1.82
CA THR A 74 -4.24 -0.90 -2.15
C THR A 74 -4.54 -0.69 -3.63
N HIS A 75 -5.24 0.40 -3.95
CA HIS A 75 -5.52 0.85 -5.31
C HIS A 75 -5.86 2.34 -5.30
N GLY A 76 -5.81 2.96 -6.49
CA GLY A 76 -6.38 4.27 -6.71
C GLY A 76 -7.90 4.25 -6.54
N LYS A 77 -8.50 5.34 -6.06
CA LYS A 77 -9.97 5.44 -5.93
C LYS A 77 -10.47 6.77 -6.49
N SER A 78 -11.60 6.72 -7.20
CA SER A 78 -12.34 7.91 -7.60
C SER A 78 -13.03 8.54 -6.39
N LEU A 79 -13.61 9.73 -6.56
CA LEU A 79 -14.43 10.37 -5.52
C LEU A 79 -15.69 9.55 -5.17
N SER A 80 -16.19 8.73 -6.10
CA SER A 80 -17.29 7.78 -5.88
C SER A 80 -16.84 6.47 -5.21
N GLY A 81 -15.54 6.27 -5.01
CA GLY A 81 -14.97 5.06 -4.40
C GLY A 81 -14.69 3.94 -5.40
N GLU A 82 -14.84 4.18 -6.71
CA GLU A 82 -14.52 3.21 -7.75
C GLU A 82 -13.01 3.05 -7.91
N GLN A 83 -12.56 1.83 -8.18
CA GLN A 83 -11.16 1.52 -8.38
C GLN A 83 -10.60 2.25 -9.62
N ILE A 84 -9.40 2.80 -9.47
CA ILE A 84 -8.58 3.38 -10.53
C ILE A 84 -7.23 2.64 -10.55
N GLY A 85 -6.84 2.18 -11.73
CA GLY A 85 -5.62 1.42 -11.95
C GLY A 85 -5.66 0.01 -11.35
N LEU A 86 -4.47 -0.56 -11.17
CA LEU A 86 -4.29 -1.91 -10.65
C LEU A 86 -4.44 -1.96 -9.13
N VAL A 87 -4.94 -3.09 -8.64
CA VAL A 87 -4.82 -3.45 -7.22
C VAL A 87 -3.41 -3.99 -6.98
N VAL A 88 -2.74 -3.46 -5.97
CA VAL A 88 -1.46 -3.95 -5.47
C VAL A 88 -1.72 -4.73 -4.19
N GLU A 89 -1.17 -5.94 -4.08
CA GLU A 89 -1.43 -6.85 -2.98
C GLU A 89 -0.16 -7.41 -2.35
N TRP A 90 -0.29 -7.77 -1.08
CA TRP A 90 0.68 -8.52 -0.29
C TRP A 90 -0.02 -9.72 0.33
N SER A 91 0.68 -10.84 0.40
CA SER A 91 0.26 -12.01 1.17
C SER A 91 1.54 -12.68 1.67
N ARG A 92 1.79 -12.61 2.98
CA ARG A 92 3.08 -13.00 3.58
C ARG A 92 2.86 -13.62 4.95
N THR A 93 3.68 -14.63 5.26
CA THR A 93 3.78 -15.20 6.60
C THR A 93 5.12 -14.83 7.22
N ARG A 94 5.10 -14.38 8.46
CA ARG A 94 6.27 -13.96 9.22
C ARG A 94 6.39 -14.75 10.51
N ASN A 95 7.58 -15.28 10.77
CA ASN A 95 7.88 -15.91 12.05
C ASN A 95 8.06 -14.83 13.13
N ILE A 96 7.53 -15.10 14.31
CA ILE A 96 7.69 -14.24 15.49
C ILE A 96 9.09 -14.48 16.08
N SER A 97 9.87 -13.42 16.15
CA SER A 97 11.15 -13.40 16.86
C SER A 97 11.40 -12.01 17.43
N GLY A 98 11.92 -11.93 18.67
CA GLY A 98 12.03 -10.67 19.41
C GLY A 98 10.68 -10.16 19.93
N ASP A 99 10.58 -8.85 20.16
CA ASP A 99 9.41 -8.21 20.77
C ASP A 99 8.53 -7.46 19.77
N SER A 100 9.11 -6.99 18.68
CA SER A 100 8.41 -6.24 17.64
C SER A 100 9.05 -6.45 16.27
N TYR A 101 8.30 -6.13 15.23
CA TYR A 101 8.81 -6.02 13.87
C TYR A 101 8.01 -5.00 13.07
N THR A 102 8.71 -4.09 12.38
CA THR A 102 8.09 -3.12 11.46
C THR A 102 8.22 -3.59 10.02
N THR A 103 7.09 -3.72 9.32
CA THR A 103 7.03 -3.99 7.88
C THR A 103 6.74 -2.71 7.11
N TYR A 104 7.70 -2.29 6.27
CA TYR A 104 7.49 -1.22 5.30
C TYR A 104 6.82 -1.79 4.05
N LEU A 105 5.59 -1.35 3.78
CA LEU A 105 4.84 -1.77 2.61
C LEU A 105 5.14 -0.83 1.43
N ILE A 106 5.71 -1.39 0.37
CA ILE A 106 6.21 -0.67 -0.80
C ILE A 106 5.73 -1.30 -2.12
N THR A 107 5.97 -0.65 -3.26
CA THR A 107 5.87 -1.25 -4.59
C THR A 107 7.25 -1.47 -5.19
N ASN A 108 7.39 -2.52 -6.01
CA ASN A 108 8.59 -2.75 -6.82
C ASN A 108 8.79 -1.67 -7.91
N GLU A 109 9.99 -1.67 -8.51
CA GLU A 109 10.39 -0.77 -9.60
C GLU A 109 9.66 -0.99 -10.94
N ASP A 110 8.91 -2.08 -11.07
CA ASP A 110 8.07 -2.37 -12.22
C ASP A 110 6.65 -1.83 -12.07
N LEU A 111 6.37 -1.11 -10.99
CA LEU A 111 5.14 -0.36 -10.76
C LEU A 111 5.42 1.13 -10.60
N PHE A 112 4.47 1.96 -11.00
CA PHE A 112 4.49 3.39 -10.72
C PHE A 112 3.11 3.88 -10.32
N PHE A 113 3.09 4.89 -9.46
CA PHE A 113 1.87 5.64 -9.16
C PHE A 113 1.74 6.83 -10.10
N LEU A 114 0.56 7.01 -10.69
CA LEU A 114 0.28 8.12 -11.60
C LEU A 114 -0.48 9.24 -10.88
N LYS A 115 -0.01 10.47 -11.11
CA LYS A 115 -0.70 11.71 -10.73
C LYS A 115 -0.88 12.56 -11.99
N MET A 116 -1.98 13.28 -12.08
CA MET A 116 -2.26 14.13 -13.25
C MET A 116 -2.75 15.50 -12.82
N ARG A 117 -2.22 16.55 -13.46
CA ARG A 117 -2.74 17.90 -13.34
C ARG A 117 -3.02 18.45 -14.74
N ASN A 118 -4.25 18.90 -14.94
CA ASN A 118 -4.67 19.47 -16.21
C ASN A 118 -5.03 20.95 -16.02
N THR A 119 -4.24 21.84 -16.61
CA THR A 119 -4.54 23.28 -16.75
C THR A 119 -4.90 23.64 -18.20
N GLY A 120 -5.01 22.63 -19.07
CA GLY A 120 -5.41 22.80 -20.46
C GLY A 120 -6.90 23.09 -20.62
N HIS A 121 -7.30 23.42 -21.85
CA HIS A 121 -8.67 23.81 -22.17
C HIS A 121 -9.66 22.64 -22.05
N HIS A 122 -9.26 21.48 -22.56
CA HIS A 122 -10.10 20.29 -22.65
C HIS A 122 -10.01 19.48 -21.36
N GLY A 123 -11.15 18.95 -20.91
CA GLY A 123 -11.14 17.83 -19.96
C GLY A 123 -10.54 16.60 -20.62
N LEU A 124 -9.90 15.72 -19.85
CA LEU A 124 -9.27 14.51 -20.36
C LEU A 124 -10.05 13.27 -19.89
N HIS A 125 -10.48 12.42 -20.84
CA HIS A 125 -11.30 11.24 -20.58
C HIS A 125 -11.42 10.30 -21.79
N PRO A 126 -11.51 8.96 -21.60
CA PRO A 126 -11.08 8.23 -20.42
C PRO A 126 -9.56 8.22 -20.34
N LEU A 127 -9.00 7.71 -19.24
CA LEU A 127 -7.55 7.59 -19.08
C LEU A 127 -7.11 6.19 -19.51
N TYR A 128 -6.16 6.13 -20.43
CA TYR A 128 -5.48 4.91 -20.84
C TYR A 128 -4.04 4.90 -20.33
N VAL A 129 -3.60 3.78 -19.76
CA VAL A 129 -2.19 3.55 -19.39
C VAL A 129 -1.69 2.30 -20.09
N ASN A 130 -0.46 2.35 -20.59
CA ASN A 130 0.13 1.33 -21.44
C ASN A 130 -0.69 1.08 -22.72
N TYR A 131 -1.22 2.17 -23.32
CA TYR A 131 -2.06 2.10 -24.51
C TYR A 131 -1.37 1.35 -25.65
N GLY A 132 -2.03 0.33 -26.20
CA GLY A 132 -1.52 -0.54 -27.26
C GLY A 132 -0.69 -1.73 -26.79
N LEU A 133 -0.48 -1.91 -25.48
CA LEU A 133 0.20 -3.08 -24.90
C LEU A 133 -0.81 -4.10 -24.36
N THR A 134 -0.34 -5.33 -24.11
CA THR A 134 -1.16 -6.39 -23.49
C THR A 134 -1.65 -5.99 -22.09
N ASP A 135 -0.83 -5.29 -21.32
CA ASP A 135 -1.14 -4.76 -19.98
C ASP A 135 -1.78 -3.36 -20.02
N GLN A 136 -2.49 -3.02 -21.10
CA GLN A 136 -3.24 -1.77 -21.19
C GLN A 136 -4.33 -1.73 -20.12
N THR A 137 -4.45 -0.58 -19.44
CA THR A 137 -5.63 -0.25 -18.62
C THR A 137 -6.44 0.86 -19.28
N MET A 138 -7.72 0.90 -18.94
CA MET A 138 -8.62 2.00 -19.25
C MET A 138 -9.42 2.30 -17.99
N ASP A 139 -9.26 3.52 -17.48
CA ASP A 139 -9.94 4.01 -16.30
C ASP A 139 -10.97 5.06 -16.71
N ASP A 140 -12.23 4.83 -16.34
CA ASP A 140 -13.38 5.67 -16.69
C ASP A 140 -13.44 6.93 -15.80
N ILE A 141 -12.38 7.73 -15.84
CA ILE A 141 -12.20 8.92 -15.02
C ILE A 141 -12.04 10.17 -15.88
N THR A 142 -12.41 11.32 -15.33
CA THR A 142 -12.23 12.62 -15.96
C THR A 142 -11.18 13.43 -15.20
N ILE A 143 -10.17 13.93 -15.92
CA ILE A 143 -9.21 14.92 -15.38
C ILE A 143 -9.56 16.30 -15.95
N PRO A 144 -10.34 17.12 -15.23
CA PRO A 144 -10.82 18.42 -15.72
C PRO A 144 -9.68 19.44 -15.81
N GLY A 145 -9.82 20.41 -16.72
CA GLY A 145 -8.89 21.51 -16.95
C GLY A 145 -8.88 22.60 -15.87
N ASN A 146 -8.91 22.22 -14.59
CA ASN A 146 -9.03 23.14 -13.45
C ASN A 146 -7.73 23.35 -12.66
N GLY A 147 -6.63 22.74 -13.08
CA GLY A 147 -5.32 22.85 -12.45
C GLY A 147 -5.17 22.09 -11.13
N VAL A 148 -6.20 21.36 -10.69
CA VAL A 148 -6.11 20.48 -9.52
C VAL A 148 -5.23 19.28 -9.84
N LEU A 149 -4.46 18.82 -8.85
CA LEU A 149 -3.69 17.58 -8.94
C LEU A 149 -4.59 16.42 -8.52
N TYR A 150 -4.78 15.46 -9.42
CA TYR A 150 -5.52 14.23 -9.17
C TYR A 150 -4.55 13.07 -8.98
N ASN A 151 -4.67 12.41 -7.84
CA ASN A 151 -4.05 11.11 -7.62
C ASN A 151 -4.91 10.07 -8.36
N THR A 152 -4.31 9.29 -9.26
CA THR A 152 -5.04 8.26 -10.00
C THR A 152 -4.82 6.91 -9.34
N GLY A 153 -3.97 6.05 -9.89
CA GLY A 153 -3.74 4.67 -9.42
C GLY A 153 -2.35 4.15 -9.75
N TYR A 154 -2.16 2.85 -9.52
CA TYR A 154 -0.92 2.12 -9.83
C TYR A 154 -1.01 1.43 -11.18
N TYR A 155 0.11 1.41 -11.90
CA TYR A 155 0.21 0.77 -13.20
C TYR A 155 1.60 0.15 -13.39
N LYS A 156 1.70 -0.84 -14.26
CA LYS A 156 2.99 -1.43 -14.64
C LYS A 156 3.84 -0.44 -15.42
N ALA A 157 5.10 -0.30 -15.03
CA ALA A 157 6.11 0.49 -15.69
C ALA A 157 6.81 -0.34 -16.78
N PHE A 158 6.81 0.16 -18.01
CA PHE A 158 7.51 -0.41 -19.16
C PHE A 158 8.37 0.66 -19.83
N THR A 159 9.42 0.23 -20.54
CA THR A 159 10.28 1.13 -21.31
C THR A 159 9.53 1.87 -22.42
N ASN A 160 8.39 1.34 -22.85
CA ASN A 160 7.45 1.92 -23.80
C ASN A 160 6.09 2.26 -23.16
N THR A 161 6.04 2.56 -21.85
CA THR A 161 4.80 3.02 -21.21
C THR A 161 4.30 4.28 -21.90
N ARG A 162 3.03 4.25 -22.30
CA ARG A 162 2.28 5.38 -22.82
C ARG A 162 1.04 5.63 -21.99
N VAL A 163 0.88 6.87 -21.54
CA VAL A 163 -0.35 7.36 -20.92
C VAL A 163 -1.07 8.23 -21.95
N GLN A 164 -2.35 8.02 -22.16
CA GLN A 164 -3.16 8.78 -23.11
C GLN A 164 -4.54 9.08 -22.54
N ALA A 165 -5.10 10.23 -22.88
CA ALA A 165 -6.51 10.51 -22.65
C ALA A 165 -7.09 11.34 -23.79
N ASN A 166 -8.33 11.04 -24.18
CA ASN A 166 -9.00 11.80 -25.24
C ASN A 166 -9.52 13.13 -24.68
N TRP A 167 -9.77 14.11 -25.56
CA TRP A 167 -10.40 15.35 -25.16
C TRP A 167 -11.91 15.11 -24.97
N LEU A 168 -12.41 15.43 -23.77
CA LEU A 168 -13.76 15.12 -23.35
C LEU A 168 -14.83 15.74 -24.29
N ASP A 169 -14.57 16.93 -24.81
CA ASP A 169 -15.43 17.68 -25.74
C ASP A 169 -15.13 17.40 -27.22
N MET A 170 -13.99 16.78 -27.54
CA MET A 170 -13.63 16.35 -28.89
C MET A 170 -12.94 14.98 -28.87
N PRO A 171 -13.69 13.88 -28.68
CA PRO A 171 -13.11 12.55 -28.41
C PRO A 171 -12.28 11.94 -29.56
N SER A 172 -12.27 12.56 -30.74
CA SER A 172 -11.39 12.18 -31.85
C SER A 172 -9.93 12.62 -31.65
N ASP A 173 -9.69 13.60 -30.77
CA ASP A 173 -8.37 14.11 -30.43
C ASP A 173 -7.95 13.65 -29.03
N TYR A 174 -6.64 13.66 -28.78
CA TYR A 174 -6.07 13.15 -27.54
C TYR A 174 -4.79 13.88 -27.13
N THR A 175 -4.50 13.80 -25.84
CA THR A 175 -3.20 14.12 -25.26
C THR A 175 -2.52 12.83 -24.80
N TYR A 176 -1.22 12.71 -25.03
CA TYR A 176 -0.45 11.55 -24.58
C TYR A 176 0.91 11.96 -24.01
N TRP A 177 1.45 11.06 -23.19
CA TRP A 177 2.79 11.10 -22.60
C TRP A 177 3.42 9.71 -22.76
N GLU A 178 4.72 9.69 -22.96
CA GLU A 178 5.45 8.47 -23.31
C GLU A 178 6.79 8.44 -22.59
N GLN A 179 7.09 7.30 -21.98
CA GLN A 179 8.37 7.03 -21.34
C GLN A 179 9.50 7.16 -22.36
N GLY A 180 10.61 7.80 -21.98
CA GLY A 180 11.75 8.07 -22.85
C GLY A 180 11.63 9.33 -23.71
N HIS A 181 10.42 9.88 -23.84
CA HIS A 181 10.16 11.11 -24.62
C HIS A 181 9.65 12.25 -23.74
N HIS A 182 8.58 11.99 -22.99
CA HIS A 182 7.89 12.97 -22.17
C HIS A 182 8.20 12.83 -20.69
N PHE A 183 8.65 11.66 -20.23
CA PHE A 183 9.14 11.46 -18.87
C PHE A 183 10.11 10.28 -18.84
N ASN A 184 10.84 10.13 -17.73
CA ASN A 184 11.74 8.99 -17.53
C ASN A 184 11.52 8.40 -16.13
N PHE A 185 11.06 7.16 -16.05
CA PHE A 185 11.08 6.39 -14.81
C PHE A 185 12.49 6.30 -14.22
N PRO A 186 12.63 6.42 -12.89
CA PRO A 186 13.89 6.20 -12.20
C PRO A 186 14.26 4.72 -12.11
N TRP A 187 13.31 3.80 -12.37
CA TRP A 187 13.46 2.35 -12.17
C TRP A 187 13.88 2.06 -10.73
N LYS A 188 13.02 2.50 -9.80
CA LYS A 188 13.19 2.32 -8.36
C LYS A 188 11.84 2.03 -7.72
N GLU A 189 11.90 1.38 -6.56
CA GLU A 189 10.76 1.17 -5.68
C GLU A 189 10.00 2.47 -5.38
N ASN A 190 8.69 2.38 -5.14
CA ASN A 190 7.80 3.50 -4.82
C ASN A 190 7.87 4.69 -5.79
N GLN A 191 8.25 4.48 -7.05
CA GLN A 191 8.29 5.56 -8.04
C GLN A 191 6.89 6.09 -8.36
N SER A 192 6.82 7.38 -8.67
CA SER A 192 5.62 8.02 -9.19
C SER A 192 5.94 9.00 -10.31
N VAL A 193 4.94 9.22 -11.16
CA VAL A 193 5.00 10.19 -12.25
C VAL A 193 3.82 11.12 -12.13
N THR A 194 4.10 12.43 -12.15
CA THR A 194 3.10 13.48 -12.28
C THR A 194 3.13 14.02 -13.70
N LEU A 195 2.05 13.81 -14.45
CA LEU A 195 1.89 14.33 -15.80
C LEU A 195 1.13 15.67 -15.78
N LEU A 196 1.66 16.67 -16.48
CA LEU A 196 1.07 17.99 -16.58
C LEU A 196 0.58 18.24 -18.01
N ASN A 197 -0.71 18.52 -18.15
CA ASN A 197 -1.31 19.00 -19.38
C ASN A 197 -1.52 20.52 -19.29
N THR A 198 -0.83 21.32 -20.10
CA THR A 198 -1.02 22.79 -20.13
C THR A 198 -1.56 23.31 -21.45
N PHE A 199 -2.01 22.42 -22.35
CA PHE A 199 -2.48 22.79 -23.69
C PHE A 199 -3.64 23.79 -23.63
N LYS A 200 -3.33 25.04 -23.96
CA LYS A 200 -4.32 26.12 -24.13
C LYS A 200 -4.68 26.21 -25.61
N LYS A 201 -5.91 26.63 -25.89
CA LYS A 201 -6.37 26.93 -27.26
C LYS A 201 -5.37 27.87 -27.95
N ASP A 202 -4.98 27.53 -29.17
CA ASP A 202 -4.06 28.27 -30.06
C ASP A 202 -2.58 28.35 -29.59
N ALA A 203 -2.16 27.55 -28.60
CA ALA A 203 -0.76 27.43 -28.19
C ALA A 203 -0.14 26.10 -28.68
N ALA A 204 1.17 26.11 -28.93
CA ALA A 204 1.90 24.86 -29.14
C ALA A 204 1.76 23.97 -27.89
N PRO A 205 1.74 22.63 -28.05
CA PRO A 205 1.83 21.68 -26.96
C PRO A 205 2.96 22.01 -25.98
N GLU A 206 2.67 22.57 -24.81
CA GLU A 206 3.59 22.51 -23.69
C GLU A 206 3.15 21.36 -22.78
N GLN A 207 4.04 20.39 -22.61
CA GLN A 207 3.85 19.26 -21.73
C GLN A 207 4.91 19.34 -20.64
N GLY A 208 4.45 19.32 -19.39
CA GLY A 208 5.32 19.28 -18.23
C GLY A 208 5.20 17.93 -17.54
N PHE A 209 6.22 17.55 -16.78
CA PHE A 209 6.18 16.36 -15.95
C PHE A 209 7.05 16.54 -14.71
N LYS A 210 6.74 15.79 -13.65
CA LYS A 210 7.59 15.64 -12.48
C LYS A 210 7.68 14.15 -12.14
N VAL A 211 8.89 13.66 -11.95
CA VAL A 211 9.15 12.29 -11.53
C VAL A 211 9.69 12.30 -10.11
N GLU A 212 9.14 11.45 -9.25
CA GLU A 212 9.53 11.34 -7.85
C GLU A 212 9.74 9.87 -7.49
N SER A 213 10.69 9.59 -6.59
CA SER A 213 10.85 8.30 -5.94
C SER A 213 10.92 8.51 -4.44
N ASN A 214 9.98 7.92 -3.69
CA ASN A 214 10.01 7.97 -2.24
C ASN A 214 10.87 6.81 -1.73
N LEU A 215 12.19 7.04 -1.69
CA LEU A 215 13.12 6.11 -1.06
C LEU A 215 12.78 5.98 0.42
N VAL A 216 12.71 4.73 0.90
CA VAL A 216 12.49 4.44 2.32
C VAL A 216 13.77 4.79 3.07
N ASP A 217 13.72 5.79 3.96
CA ASP A 217 14.81 6.05 4.90
C ASP A 217 14.62 5.12 6.11
N HIS A 218 15.42 4.05 6.15
CA HIS A 218 15.25 2.99 7.15
C HIS A 218 15.61 3.49 8.54
N ARG A 219 14.71 3.32 9.51
CA ARG A 219 15.07 3.54 10.91
C ARG A 219 15.90 2.36 11.42
N SER A 220 17.02 2.63 12.07
CA SER A 220 17.95 1.59 12.56
C SER A 220 17.67 1.13 13.99
N ASP A 221 16.62 1.65 14.63
CA ASP A 221 16.35 1.50 16.06
C ASP A 221 15.46 0.28 16.40
N GLU A 222 14.78 -0.32 15.42
CA GLU A 222 13.92 -1.49 15.61
C GLU A 222 14.11 -2.55 14.50
N PRO A 223 13.81 -3.84 14.76
CA PRO A 223 13.78 -4.87 13.71
C PRO A 223 12.78 -4.49 12.61
N PHE A 224 13.22 -4.48 11.35
CA PHE A 224 12.37 -4.11 10.22
C PHE A 224 12.56 -5.01 9.00
N GLY A 225 11.60 -4.89 8.08
CA GLY A 225 11.65 -5.48 6.75
C GLY A 225 10.93 -4.65 5.72
N ILE A 226 11.20 -4.96 4.46
CA ILE A 226 10.55 -4.35 3.31
C ILE A 226 9.77 -5.46 2.62
N ASP A 227 8.48 -5.23 2.41
CA ASP A 227 7.63 -6.12 1.62
C ASP A 227 7.08 -5.35 0.42
N ALA A 228 7.49 -5.79 -0.77
CA ALA A 228 7.00 -5.24 -2.03
C ALA A 228 5.74 -5.96 -2.49
N GLY A 229 4.71 -5.17 -2.77
CA GLY A 229 3.43 -5.63 -3.28
C GLY A 229 3.52 -5.92 -4.77
N THR A 230 2.66 -6.83 -5.22
CA THR A 230 2.56 -7.21 -6.63
C THR A 230 1.17 -6.87 -7.16
N PRO A 231 1.01 -6.59 -8.47
CA PRO A 231 -0.32 -6.44 -9.03
C PRO A 231 -1.15 -7.71 -8.84
N ARG A 232 -2.41 -7.55 -8.45
CA ARG A 232 -3.38 -8.66 -8.44
C ARG A 232 -3.40 -9.30 -9.83
N GLY A 233 -3.17 -10.60 -9.89
CA GLY A 233 -3.23 -11.35 -11.15
C GLY A 233 -4.64 -11.33 -11.74
N ASN A 234 -4.75 -11.12 -13.05
CA ASN A 234 -5.99 -11.41 -13.76
C ASN A 234 -6.10 -12.94 -13.87
N ASN A 235 -7.03 -13.54 -13.13
CA ASN A 235 -7.44 -14.93 -13.35
C ASN A 235 -8.18 -15.07 -14.68
#